data_AF-A0AA86X7Y2-F1
#
_entry.id   AF-A0AA86X7Y2-F1
#
_cell.length_a   1.000
_cell.length_b   1.000
_cell.length_c   1.000
_cell.angle_alpha   90.00
_cell.angle_beta   90.00
_cell.angle_gamma   90.00
#
_symmetry.space_group_name_H-M   'P 1'
#
loop_
_entity.id
_entity.type
_entity.pdbx_description
1 polymer ?
#
loop_
_entity_poly.entity_id
_entity_poly.type
_entity_poly.pdbx_seq_one_letter_code
_entity_poly.pdbx_strand_id
1 'polypeptide(L)'
;MLVFGFIYQSIGANRPYRDSITDATNEVGQILMTAVYREQWIFWAATNVFSIYLWWGESLQIQGKYLIYLINSLVGWYQWSKAAKQSTDLPN
;
A
#
# COMPACT_ATOMS: atom_id res chain seq x y z
N MET A 1 25.80 6.49 5.68
CA MET A 1 25.73 5.63 4.48
C MET A 1 26.15 6.40 3.22
N LEU A 2 27.37 6.96 3.18
CA LEU A 2 27.89 7.67 1.99
C LEU A 2 29.09 6.96 1.35
N VAL A 3 29.63 5.94 2.01
CA VAL A 3 30.83 5.20 1.56
C VAL A 3 30.47 4.08 0.58
N PHE A 4 29.26 3.52 0.65
CA PHE A 4 28.78 2.49 -0.28
C PHE A 4 28.48 3.01 -1.69
N GLY A 5 28.27 4.32 -1.87
CA GLY A 5 27.96 4.91 -3.18
C GLY A 5 29.16 4.96 -4.14
N PHE A 6 30.38 5.07 -3.63
CA PHE A 6 31.58 5.22 -4.46
C PHE A 6 32.18 3.88 -4.94
N ILE A 7 31.85 2.76 -4.31
CA ILE A 7 32.35 1.43 -4.71
C ILE A 7 31.54 0.85 -5.89
N TYR A 8 30.28 1.26 -6.08
CA TYR A 8 29.45 0.78 -7.19
C TYR A 8 29.73 1.45 -8.53
N GLN A 9 30.55 2.50 -8.58
CA GLN A 9 30.84 3.22 -9.82
C GLN A 9 31.96 2.60 -10.68
N SER A 10 32.58 1.49 -10.27
CA SER A 10 33.78 0.96 -10.95
C SER A 10 33.68 -0.45 -11.54
N ILE A 11 32.55 -1.15 -11.40
CA ILE A 11 32.40 -2.51 -11.95
C ILE A 11 31.42 -2.51 -13.12
N GLY A 12 31.92 -2.02 -14.25
CA GLY A 12 31.76 -2.62 -15.58
C GLY A 12 30.38 -3.18 -15.95
N ALA A 13 29.66 -2.37 -16.71
CA ALA A 13 28.98 -2.74 -17.95
C ALA A 13 28.96 -4.25 -18.27
N ASN A 14 27.74 -4.80 -18.47
CA ASN A 14 27.40 -5.63 -19.63
C ASN A 14 26.16 -6.56 -19.42
N ARG A 15 24.98 -6.09 -18.95
CA ARG A 15 23.68 -6.82 -19.13
C ARG A 15 22.42 -5.93 -19.18
N PRO A 16 22.24 -5.07 -20.22
CA PRO A 16 21.10 -4.13 -20.28
C PRO A 16 19.72 -4.81 -20.40
N TYR A 17 19.66 -6.05 -20.89
CA TYR A 17 18.40 -6.76 -21.14
C TYR A 17 17.89 -7.63 -19.98
N ARG A 18 18.75 -7.99 -19.01
CA ARG A 18 18.33 -8.74 -17.81
C ARG A 18 17.98 -7.82 -16.64
N ASP A 19 18.63 -6.67 -16.52
CA ASP A 19 18.27 -5.66 -15.52
C ASP A 19 16.90 -5.06 -15.85
N SER A 20 16.65 -4.67 -17.11
CA SER A 20 15.39 -4.04 -17.51
C SER A 20 14.14 -4.90 -17.29
N ILE A 21 14.21 -6.23 -17.49
CA ILE A 21 13.08 -7.14 -17.20
C ILE A 21 12.83 -7.23 -15.69
N THR A 22 13.90 -7.24 -14.89
CA THR A 22 13.79 -7.36 -13.44
C THR A 22 13.27 -6.05 -12.84
N ASP A 23 13.71 -4.90 -13.35
CA ASP A 23 13.22 -3.58 -12.96
C ASP A 23 11.74 -3.39 -13.31
N ALA A 24 11.33 -3.74 -14.53
CA ALA A 24 9.93 -3.67 -14.94
C ALA A 24 9.03 -4.60 -14.11
N THR A 25 9.50 -5.79 -13.76
CA THR A 25 8.74 -6.73 -12.92
C THR A 25 8.63 -6.24 -11.48
N ASN A 26 9.69 -5.66 -10.93
CA ASN A 26 9.69 -5.07 -9.60
C ASN A 26 8.71 -3.89 -9.52
N GLU A 27 8.71 -3.02 -10.53
CA GLU A 27 7.81 -1.87 -10.61
C GLU A 27 6.34 -2.29 -10.72
N VAL A 28 6.02 -3.23 -11.64
CA VAL A 28 4.67 -3.79 -11.77
C VAL A 28 4.24 -4.50 -10.48
N GLY A 29 5.16 -5.22 -9.84
CA GLY A 29 4.93 -5.86 -8.54
C GLY A 29 4.60 -4.84 -7.44
N GLN A 30 5.31 -3.72 -7.40
CA GLN A 30 5.09 -2.64 -6.44
C GLN A 30 3.70 -2.00 -6.63
N ILE A 31 3.29 -1.76 -7.88
CA ILE A 31 1.97 -1.22 -8.24
C ILE A 31 0.87 -2.20 -7.86
N LEU A 32 1.01 -3.48 -8.24
CA LEU A 32 0.03 -4.52 -7.95
C LEU A 32 -0.13 -4.73 -6.44
N MET A 33 0.99 -4.78 -5.70
CA MET A 33 0.98 -4.89 -4.25
C MET A 33 0.27 -3.69 -3.61
N THR A 34 0.50 -2.48 -4.10
CA THR A 34 -0.17 -1.26 -3.64
C THR A 34 -1.68 -1.29 -3.95
N ALA A 35 -2.08 -1.84 -5.09
CA ALA A 35 -3.49 -2.04 -5.45
C ALA A 35 -4.18 -3.05 -4.51
N VAL A 36 -3.56 -4.21 -4.27
CA VAL A 36 -4.10 -5.24 -3.37
C VAL A 36 -4.19 -4.74 -1.93
N TYR A 37 -3.16 -4.04 -1.43
CA TYR A 37 -3.23 -3.43 -0.10
C TYR A 37 -4.34 -2.41 0.02
N ARG A 38 -4.65 -1.66 -1.06
CA ARG A 38 -5.78 -0.72 -1.08
C ARG A 38 -7.12 -1.43 -0.95
N GLU A 39 -7.33 -2.52 -1.69
CA GLU A 39 -8.59 -3.29 -1.66
C GLU A 39 -8.86 -3.89 -0.29
N GLN A 40 -7.82 -4.37 0.40
CA GLN A 40 -7.92 -4.91 1.76
C GLN A 40 -8.59 -3.92 2.73
N TRP A 41 -8.33 -2.62 2.61
CA TRP A 41 -8.93 -1.61 3.48
C TRP A 41 -10.44 -1.45 3.25
N ILE A 42 -10.93 -1.66 2.03
CA ILE A 42 -12.38 -1.63 1.73
C ILE A 42 -13.07 -2.83 2.39
N PHE A 43 -12.46 -4.02 2.32
CA PHE A 43 -12.97 -5.20 3.01
C PHE A 43 -13.05 -5.01 4.53
N TRP A 44 -12.02 -4.40 5.13
CA TRP A 44 -12.05 -4.04 6.55
C TRP A 44 -13.12 -3.02 6.88
N ALA A 45 -13.29 -1.98 6.06
CA ALA A 45 -14.35 -0.99 6.25
C ALA A 45 -15.74 -1.65 6.22
N ALA A 46 -16.02 -2.50 5.22
CA ALA A 46 -17.28 -3.23 5.12
C ALA A 46 -17.54 -4.14 6.34
N THR A 47 -16.52 -4.87 6.80
CA THR A 47 -16.61 -5.74 7.99
C THR A 47 -16.89 -4.94 9.26
N ASN A 48 -16.25 -3.77 9.41
CA ASN A 48 -16.49 -2.89 10.56
C ASN A 48 -17.91 -2.30 10.52
N VAL A 49 -18.42 -1.90 9.35
CA VAL A 49 -19.82 -1.44 9.20
C VAL A 49 -20.81 -2.55 9.56
N PHE A 50 -20.59 -3.77 9.07
CA PHE A 50 -21.44 -4.92 9.40
C PHE A 50 -21.41 -5.22 10.90
N SER A 51 -20.23 -5.12 11.52
CA SER A 51 -20.08 -5.27 12.98
C SER A 51 -20.85 -4.18 13.75
N ILE A 52 -20.78 -2.91 13.32
CA ILE A 52 -21.55 -1.83 13.97
C ILE A 52 -23.05 -2.11 13.88
N TYR A 53 -23.52 -2.60 12.73
CA TYR A 53 -24.93 -2.96 12.54
C TYR A 53 -25.36 -4.14 13.42
N LEU A 54 -24.53 -5.19 13.50
CA LEU A 54 -24.82 -6.38 14.30
C LEU A 54 -24.90 -6.07 15.80
N TRP A 55 -23.98 -5.25 16.30
CA TRP A 55 -23.89 -4.88 17.72
C TRP A 55 -24.61 -3.57 18.05
N TRP A 56 -25.57 -3.16 17.19
CA TRP A 56 -26.33 -1.93 17.36
C TRP A 56 -27.24 -2.02 18.59
N GLY A 57 -27.09 -1.08 19.52
CA GLY A 57 -27.86 -1.01 20.76
C GLY A 57 -27.36 -1.88 21.92
N GLU A 58 -26.39 -2.78 21.72
CA GLU A 58 -25.98 -3.73 22.77
C GLU A 58 -24.84 -3.20 23.66
N SER A 59 -23.82 -2.56 23.09
CA SER A 59 -22.73 -1.94 23.86
C SER A 59 -22.10 -0.74 23.14
N LEU A 60 -22.18 0.42 23.79
CA LEU A 60 -21.56 1.67 23.32
C LEU A 60 -20.04 1.56 23.16
N GLN A 61 -19.37 0.76 24.00
CA GLN A 61 -17.92 0.55 23.92
C GLN A 61 -17.53 -0.26 22.68
N ILE A 62 -18.31 -1.29 22.35
CA ILE A 62 -18.08 -2.14 21.18
C ILE A 62 -18.34 -1.34 19.89
N GLN A 63 -19.42 -0.56 19.86
CA GLN A 63 -19.72 0.35 18.73
C GLN A 63 -18.61 1.38 18.52
N GLY A 64 -18.14 2.03 19.59
CA GLY A 64 -17.04 3.00 19.52
C GLY A 64 -15.75 2.38 18.97
N LYS A 65 -15.41 1.16 19.38
CA LYS A 65 -14.25 0.43 18.86
C LYS A 65 -14.35 0.19 17.35
N TYR A 66 -15.47 -0.33 16.86
CA TYR A 66 -15.65 -0.58 15.44
C TYR A 66 -15.74 0.72 14.62
N LEU A 67 -16.25 1.81 15.19
CA LEU A 67 -16.21 3.14 14.57
C LEU A 67 -14.78 3.63 14.37
N ILE A 68 -13.91 3.46 15.38
CA ILE A 68 -12.49 3.79 15.26
C ILE A 68 -11.81 2.95 14.18
N TYR A 69 -12.09 1.65 14.12
CA TYR A 69 -11.55 0.77 13.08
C TYR A 69 -12.09 1.08 11.68
N LEU A 70 -13.35 1.53 11.59
CA LEU A 70 -13.92 2.01 10.33
C LEU A 70 -13.17 3.25 9.84
N ILE A 71 -12.95 4.25 10.72
CA ILE A 71 -12.16 5.45 10.39
C ILE A 71 -10.73 5.06 9.98
N ASN A 72 -10.08 4.16 10.74
CA ASN A 72 -8.74 3.69 10.43
C ASN A 72 -8.69 3.03 9.03
N SER A 73 -9.71 2.25 8.69
CA SER A 73 -9.81 1.60 7.38
C SER A 73 -9.97 2.61 6.25
N LEU A 74 -10.77 3.65 6.44
CA LEU A 74 -10.94 4.74 5.46
C LEU A 74 -9.66 5.56 5.28
N VAL A 75 -8.95 5.86 6.37
CA VAL A 75 -7.67 6.57 6.34
C VAL A 75 -6.60 5.74 5.63
N GLY A 76 -6.52 4.44 5.94
CA GLY A 76 -5.65 3.51 5.23
C GLY A 76 -5.95 3.52 3.74
N TRP A 77 -7.21 3.29 3.37
CA TRP A 77 -7.61 3.34 1.96
C TRP A 77 -7.20 4.63 1.25
N TYR A 78 -7.41 5.80 1.88
CA TYR A 78 -7.03 7.09 1.30
C TYR A 78 -5.51 7.23 1.12
N GLN A 79 -4.72 6.89 2.14
CA GLN A 79 -3.24 6.97 2.08
C GLN A 79 -2.68 6.06 0.98
N TRP A 80 -3.13 4.81 0.92
CA TRP A 80 -2.71 3.85 -0.10
C TRP A 80 -3.22 4.23 -1.48
N SER A 81 -4.39 4.87 -1.58
CA SER A 81 -4.91 5.38 -2.84
C SER A 81 -4.10 6.55 -3.39
N LYS A 82 -3.62 7.44 -2.50
CA LYS A 82 -2.71 8.53 -2.84
C LYS A 82 -1.32 8.01 -3.22
N ALA A 83 -0.76 7.07 -2.46
CA ALA A 83 0.54 6.47 -2.74
C ALA A 83 0.57 5.81 -4.12
N ALA A 84 -0.50 5.10 -4.49
CA ALA A 84 -0.60 4.49 -5.81
C ALA A 84 -0.63 5.48 -6.98
N LYS A 85 -1.25 6.66 -6.80
CA LYS A 85 -1.23 7.72 -7.83
C LYS A 85 0.17 8.31 -7.99
N GLN A 86 0.86 8.55 -6.87
CA GLN A 86 2.23 9.04 -6.89
C GLN A 86 3.22 8.05 -7.54
N SER A 87 2.99 6.74 -7.43
CA SER A 87 3.77 5.73 -8.17
C SER A 87 3.62 5.83 -9.68
N THR A 88 2.46 6.27 -10.17
CA THR A 88 2.18 6.41 -11.61
C THR A 88 2.65 7.77 -12.17
N ASP A 89 2.81 8.78 -11.32
CA ASP A 89 3.15 10.17 -11.71
C ASP A 89 4.66 10.49 -11.65
N LEU A 90 5.53 9.53 -11.33
CA LEU A 90 6.99 9.74 -11.38
C LEU A 90 7.43 9.86 -12.85
N PRO A 91 8.05 10.99 -13.27
CA PRO A 91 8.62 11.08 -14.61
C PRO A 91 9.78 10.09 -14.74
N ASN A 92 9.75 9.32 -15.84
CA ASN A 92 10.82 8.44 -16.31
C ASN A 92 12.20 9.13 -16.32
#